data_AF-A0A0N4YX55-F1
#
_entry.id   AF-A0A0N4YX55-F1
#
_cell.length_a   1.000
_cell.length_b   1.000
_cell.length_c   1.000
_cell.angle_alpha   90.00
_cell.angle_beta   90.00
_cell.angle_gamma   90.00
#
_symmetry.space_group_name_H-M   'P 1'
#
loop_
_entity.id
_entity.type
_entity.pdbx_description
1 polymer ?
#
loop_
_entity_poly.entity_id
_entity_poly.type
_entity_poly.pdbx_seq_one_letter_code
_entity_poly.pdbx_strand_id
1 'polypeptide(L)' 'MMMLRVRHGQIFFVSRRRLSLSPIRLKDIDLNDPKQVALHKLYRPERITPKEKGYDLLKNPRLNKVTHGS' A
#
# COMPACT_ATOMS: atom_id res chain seq x y z
N MET A 1 -23.88 -16.30 -49.78
CA MET A 1 -24.76 -16.09 -48.61
C MET A 1 -24.37 -17.08 -47.53
N MET A 2 -23.82 -16.59 -46.42
CA MET A 2 -23.60 -17.32 -45.17
C MET A 2 -23.83 -16.32 -44.04
N MET A 3 -24.91 -16.50 -43.28
CA MET A 3 -25.31 -15.61 -42.18
C MET A 3 -24.47 -15.93 -40.94
N LEU A 4 -23.67 -14.97 -40.46
CA LEU A 4 -23.03 -15.07 -39.15
C LEU A 4 -24.06 -14.75 -38.05
N ARG A 5 -24.39 -15.75 -37.24
CA ARG A 5 -25.28 -15.63 -36.09
C ARG A 5 -24.53 -14.97 -34.92
N VAL A 6 -24.80 -13.69 -34.68
CA VAL A 6 -24.29 -12.93 -33.52
C VAL A 6 -24.84 -13.56 -32.24
N ARG A 7 -23.96 -14.14 -31.40
CA ARG A 7 -24.32 -14.56 -30.04
C ARG A 7 -23.84 -13.50 -29.06
N HIS A 8 -24.86 -12.91 -28.44
CA HIS A 8 -24.89 -12.09 -27.23
C HIS A 8 -23.61 -12.10 -26.40
N GLY A 9 -23.11 -10.88 -26.17
CA GLY A 9 -21.90 -10.62 -25.42
C GLY A 9 -21.95 -11.15 -23.99
N GLN A 10 -20.79 -11.60 -23.55
CA GLN A 10 -20.25 -11.25 -22.25
C GLN A 10 -18.78 -10.92 -22.46
N ILE A 11 -18.48 -9.63 -22.47
CA ILE A 11 -17.11 -9.15 -22.30
C ILE A 11 -16.76 -9.52 -20.87
N PHE A 12 -16.06 -10.63 -20.69
CA PHE A 12 -15.42 -10.95 -19.42
C PHE A 12 -14.34 -9.92 -19.19
N PHE A 13 -14.70 -8.82 -18.53
CA PHE A 13 -13.74 -7.95 -17.88
C PHE A 13 -13.03 -8.81 -16.84
N VAL A 14 -11.85 -9.32 -17.20
CA VAL A 14 -10.87 -9.77 -16.22
C VAL A 14 -10.55 -8.51 -15.43
N SER A 15 -11.29 -8.31 -14.34
CA SER A 15 -11.02 -7.27 -13.37
C SER A 15 -9.62 -7.54 -12.87
N ARG A 16 -8.65 -6.79 -13.42
CA ARG A 16 -7.29 -6.73 -12.96
C ARG A 16 -7.41 -6.21 -11.53
N ARG A 17 -7.57 -7.13 -10.57
CA ARG A 17 -7.55 -6.82 -9.15
C ARG A 17 -6.23 -6.13 -8.90
N ARG A 18 -6.25 -4.80 -8.93
CA ARG A 18 -5.16 -3.96 -8.46
C ARG A 18 -5.08 -4.31 -6.99
N LEU A 19 -4.12 -5.15 -6.62
CA LEU A 19 -3.75 -5.40 -5.25
C LEU A 19 -3.30 -4.04 -4.71
N SER A 20 -4.24 -3.25 -4.21
CA SER A 20 -3.90 -2.10 -3.39
C SER A 20 -3.27 -2.70 -2.15
N LEU A 21 -1.95 -2.71 -2.07
CA LEU A 21 -1.23 -2.81 -0.81
C LEU A 21 -1.59 -1.57 0.01
N SER A 22 -2.82 -1.52 0.51
CA SER A 22 -3.16 -0.60 1.58
C SER A 22 -2.29 -1.01 2.76
N PRO A 23 -1.48 -0.10 3.34
CA PRO A 23 -0.77 -0.42 4.57
C PRO A 23 -1.80 -0.91 5.58
N ILE A 24 -1.55 -2.08 6.17
CA ILE A 24 -2.37 -2.68 7.22
C ILE A 24 -2.61 -1.57 8.24
N ARG A 25 -3.85 -1.08 8.35
CA ARG A 25 -4.16 -0.06 9.34
C ARG A 25 -4.01 -0.75 10.70
N LEU A 26 -3.22 -0.15 11.58
CA LEU A 26 -3.04 -0.60 12.97
C LEU A 26 -4.35 -0.80 13.75
N LYS A 27 -5.48 -0.32 13.22
CA LYS A 27 -6.81 -0.35 13.85
C LYS A 27 -7.43 -1.76 13.88
N ASP A 28 -6.90 -2.72 13.14
CA ASP A 28 -7.52 -4.05 12.98
C ASP A 28 -6.75 -5.18 13.70
N ILE A 29 -5.70 -4.87 14.46
CA ILE A 29 -4.87 -5.88 15.14
C ILE A 29 -5.36 -6.03 16.57
N ASP A 30 -5.84 -7.22 16.93
CA ASP A 30 -6.16 -7.53 18.32
C ASP A 30 -4.84 -7.73 19.09
N LEU A 31 -4.55 -6.80 20.00
CA LEU A 31 -3.33 -6.83 20.80
C LEU A 31 -3.40 -7.87 21.94
N ASN A 32 -4.56 -8.51 22.15
CA ASN A 32 -4.71 -9.58 23.14
C ASN A 32 -4.26 -10.96 22.60
N ASP A 33 -4.29 -11.19 21.28
CA ASP A 33 -3.80 -12.45 20.70
C ASP A 33 -2.26 -12.39 20.51
N PRO A 34 -1.48 -13.19 21.25
CA PRO A 34 -0.02 -13.20 21.14
C PRO A 34 0.47 -13.57 19.73
N LYS A 35 -0.29 -14.36 18.98
CA LYS A 35 0.08 -14.75 17.60
C LYS A 35 -0.05 -13.57 16.64
N GLN A 36 -1.13 -12.79 16.75
CA GLN A 36 -1.31 -11.59 15.93
C GLN A 36 -0.26 -10.53 16.25
N VAL A 37 0.08 -10.35 17.53
CA VAL A 37 1.16 -9.44 17.94
C VAL A 37 2.50 -9.91 17.35
N ALA A 38 2.84 -11.18 17.48
CA ALA A 38 4.10 -11.71 16.93
C ALA A 38 4.22 -11.50 15.42
N LEU A 39 3.15 -11.78 14.66
CA LEU A 39 3.12 -11.54 13.22
C LEU A 39 3.22 -10.05 12.88
N HIS A 40 2.49 -9.18 13.59
CA HIS A 40 2.58 -7.74 13.37
C HIS A 40 4.00 -7.22 13.60
N LYS A 41 4.66 -7.66 14.67
CA LYS A 41 6.04 -7.26 14.96
C LYS A 41 7.01 -7.77 13.89
N LEU A 42 6.82 -8.98 13.38
CA LEU A 42 7.70 -9.58 12.37
C LEU A 42 7.72 -8.80 11.04
N TYR A 43 6.56 -8.29 10.61
CA TYR A 43 6.43 -7.66 9.29
C TYR A 43 6.25 -6.15 9.33
N ARG A 44 6.20 -5.52 10.51
CA ARG A 44 6.07 -4.07 10.62
C ARG A 44 7.34 -3.40 10.04
N PRO A 45 7.20 -2.32 9.26
CA PRO A 45 8.35 -1.54 8.85
C PRO A 45 8.99 -0.86 10.07
N GLU A 46 10.29 -1.08 10.24
CA GLU A 46 11.08 -0.46 11.30
C GLU A 46 11.36 1.01 11.02
N ARG A 47 11.48 1.79 12.10
CA ARG A 47 11.81 3.22 12.00
C ARG A 47 13.30 3.38 11.75
N ILE A 48 13.64 4.13 10.70
CA ILE A 48 15.03 4.49 10.39
C ILE A 48 15.24 5.96 10.74
N THR A 49 16.13 6.24 11.69
CA THR A 49 16.48 7.60 12.08
C THR A 49 17.47 8.18 11.07
N PRO A 50 17.17 9.33 10.44
CA PRO A 50 18.10 9.96 9.51
C PRO A 50 19.33 10.51 10.25
N LYS A 51 20.51 10.35 9.63
CA LYS A 51 21.78 10.87 10.14
C LYS A 51 21.92 12.38 9.91
N GLU A 52 21.41 12.86 8.78
CA GLU A 52 21.44 14.26 8.36
C GLU A 52 20.69 15.17 9.35
N LYS A 53 21.19 16.41 9.51
CA LYS A 53 20.65 17.43 10.41
C LYS A 53 20.56 18.78 9.68
N GLY A 54 19.84 19.74 10.28
CA GLY A 54 19.75 21.11 9.78
C GLY A 54 19.30 21.19 8.32
N TYR A 55 19.95 22.06 7.54
CA TYR A 55 19.63 22.27 6.12
C TYR A 55 19.89 21.04 5.25
N ASP A 56 20.84 20.17 5.62
CA ASP A 56 21.14 18.98 4.82
C ASP A 56 19.99 17.99 4.82
N LEU A 57 19.26 17.87 5.94
CA LEU A 57 18.04 17.06 6.01
C LEU A 57 16.93 17.60 5.09
N LEU A 58 16.85 18.93 4.92
CA LEU A 58 15.82 19.59 4.11
C LEU A 58 16.07 19.42 2.60
N LYS A 59 17.32 19.19 2.20
CA LYS A 59 17.69 18.93 0.80
C LYS A 59 17.16 17.59 0.29
N ASN A 60 16.97 16.62 1.18
CA ASN A 60 16.47 15.29 0.81
C ASN A 60 14.94 15.28 0.76
N PRO A 61 14.30 15.20 -0.44
CA PRO A 61 12.85 15.26 -0.58
C PRO A 61 12.13 14.06 0.08
N ARG A 62 12.82 12.95 0.32
CA ARG A 62 12.24 11.78 1.02
C ARG A 62 12.14 11.98 2.53
N LEU A 63 12.92 12.91 3.08
CA LEU A 63 13.00 13.20 4.52
C LEU A 63 12.36 14.56 4.85
N ASN A 64 12.32 15.47 3.89
CA ASN A 64 11.72 16.78 4.04
C ASN A 64 10.19 16.67 4.14
N LYS A 65 9.63 17.20 5.23
CA LYS A 65 8.18 17.22 5.49
C LYS A 65 7.52 18.56 5.16
N VAL A 66 8.31 19.63 4.95
CA VAL A 66 7.80 21.02 4.85
C VAL A 66 6.99 21.25 3.58
N THR A 67 7.30 20.56 2.48
CA THR A 67 6.61 20.69 1.20
C THR A 67 5.37 19.79 1.06
N HIS A 68 5.10 18.91 2.02
CA HIS A 68 4.04 17.89 1.96
C HIS A 68 2.91 18.14 2.98
N GLY A 69 2.58 19.41 3.22
CA GLY A 69 1.55 19.83 4.17
C GLY A 69 0.57 20.83 3.57
N SER A 70 -0.44 20.33 2.84
CA SER A 70 -1.79 20.89 2.71
C SER A 70 -2.74 19.71 2.57
#